data_AF-A0A099FDB3-F1
#
_entry.id   AF-A0A099FDB3-F1
#
_cell.length_a   1.000
_cell.length_b   1.000
_cell.length_c   1.000
_cell.angle_alpha   90.00
_cell.angle_beta   90.00
_cell.angle_gamma   90.00
#
_symmetry.space_group_name_H-M   'P 1'
#
loop_
_entity.id
_entity.type
_entity.pdbx_description
1 polymer ?
#
loop_
_entity_poly.entity_id
_entity_poly.type
_entity_poly.pdbx_seq_one_letter_code
_entity_poly.pdbx_strand_id
1 'polypeptide(L)'
;MRWIGIGVTAAAAATMLLADMALAGPTSISRVGATGTRDQFVLRFDLLSPGGFSCAADAPGSQVRSGRDLLGRPMIRVFGDARAAVITCTDAEGARWQATANRTAPYTPAEPTYGTVVYRPGQPAMMTIVELGDQTEYQHKTFVRVD
;
A
#
# COMPACT_ATOMS: atom_id res chain seq x y z
N MET A 1 28.72 45.78 53.31
CA MET A 1 27.57 44.97 52.81
C MET A 1 27.49 45.16 51.29
N ARG A 2 28.06 44.22 50.54
CA ARG A 2 27.93 44.14 49.06
C ARG A 2 27.15 42.86 48.79
N TRP A 3 25.97 42.97 48.19
CA TRP A 3 25.25 41.81 47.65
C TRP A 3 24.93 42.11 46.19
N ILE A 4 25.65 41.42 45.32
CA ILE A 4 25.40 41.28 43.88
C ILE A 4 25.05 39.81 43.71
N GLY A 5 23.94 39.54 43.03
CA GLY A 5 23.56 38.18 42.69
C GLY A 5 22.12 38.08 42.18
N ILE A 6 21.84 38.76 41.07
CA ILE A 6 20.62 38.61 40.29
C ILE A 6 20.74 37.37 39.40
N GLY A 7 19.70 36.53 39.44
CA GLY A 7 19.08 35.94 38.24
C GLY A 7 19.63 34.61 37.73
N VAL A 8 18.87 33.54 37.95
CA VAL A 8 18.47 32.57 36.89
C VAL A 8 17.11 31.99 37.26
N THR A 9 16.03 32.49 36.67
CA THR A 9 14.76 31.75 36.60
C THR A 9 14.88 30.72 35.49
N ALA A 10 15.19 29.48 35.85
CA ALA A 10 15.17 28.34 34.92
C ALA A 10 13.71 27.96 34.62
N ALA A 11 13.14 28.56 33.57
CA ALA A 11 11.95 28.04 32.92
C ALA A 11 12.36 26.92 31.96
N ALA A 12 11.97 25.67 32.28
CA ALA A 12 11.73 24.58 31.33
C ALA A 12 11.42 23.28 32.09
N ALA A 13 10.23 23.20 32.71
CA ALA A 13 9.69 21.91 33.11
C ALA A 13 8.90 21.34 31.91
N ALA A 14 9.64 20.57 31.11
CA ALA A 14 9.21 19.47 30.25
C ALA A 14 7.72 19.43 29.83
N THR A 15 7.43 19.96 28.64
CA THR A 15 6.31 19.50 27.81
C THR A 15 6.62 18.10 27.27
N MET A 16 6.55 17.08 28.12
CA MET A 16 6.58 15.66 27.70
C MET A 16 5.15 15.09 27.74
N LEU A 17 4.28 15.63 26.91
CA LEU A 17 2.88 15.19 26.76
C LEU A 17 2.48 15.02 25.29
N LEU A 18 3.39 14.54 24.42
CA LEU A 18 3.09 14.28 23.01
C LEU A 18 3.63 12.94 22.46
N ALA A 19 4.23 12.09 23.30
CA ALA A 19 4.79 10.81 22.82
C ALA A 19 3.81 9.63 22.86
N ASP A 20 2.66 9.75 23.54
CA ASP A 20 1.76 8.61 23.79
C ASP A 20 0.49 8.57 22.91
N MET A 21 0.48 9.30 21.79
CA MET A 21 -0.65 9.31 20.85
C MET A 21 -0.30 8.76 19.46
N ALA A 22 0.84 8.08 19.34
CA ALA A 22 1.29 7.44 18.10
C ALA A 22 0.97 5.93 18.02
N LEU A 23 0.31 5.36 19.05
CA LEU A 23 -0.04 3.94 19.11
C LEU A 23 -1.55 3.69 19.34
N ALA A 24 -2.39 4.47 18.67
CA ALA A 24 -3.79 4.15 18.44
C ALA A 24 -4.22 4.80 17.12
N GLY A 25 -4.39 4.00 16.06
CA GLY A 25 -5.15 4.46 14.89
C GLY A 25 -6.62 4.69 15.27
N PRO A 26 -7.50 5.19 14.37
CA PRO A 26 -7.26 5.75 13.04
C PRO A 26 -7.87 7.16 12.88
N THR A 27 -7.07 8.20 12.61
CA THR A 27 -7.60 9.53 12.26
C THR A 27 -6.83 10.16 11.11
N SER A 28 -7.29 9.87 9.90
CA SER A 28 -7.13 10.76 8.76
C SER A 28 -8.40 10.69 7.93
N ILE A 29 -9.47 11.30 8.43
CA ILE A 29 -10.61 11.68 7.61
C ILE A 29 -10.21 12.96 6.88
N SER A 30 -9.32 12.86 5.89
CA SER A 30 -9.27 13.87 4.83
C SER A 30 -10.50 13.67 3.96
N ARG A 31 -11.62 14.28 4.35
CA ARG A 31 -12.69 14.63 3.40
C ARG A 31 -12.19 15.81 2.56
N VAL A 32 -11.40 15.50 1.56
CA VAL A 32 -11.26 16.36 0.39
C VAL A 32 -12.03 15.66 -0.72
N GLY A 33 -13.01 16.37 -1.27
CA GLY A 33 -14.09 15.80 -2.08
C GLY A 33 -13.60 14.90 -3.20
N ALA A 34 -14.24 13.74 -3.31
CA ALA A 34 -14.16 12.93 -4.50
C ALA A 34 -15.57 12.43 -4.81
N THR A 35 -16.23 13.09 -5.76
CA THR A 35 -17.02 12.38 -6.78
C THR A 35 -16.07 11.49 -7.59
N GLY A 36 -15.41 10.56 -6.91
CA GLY A 36 -14.35 9.70 -7.42
C GLY A 36 -14.85 8.28 -7.53
N THR A 37 -14.28 7.55 -8.48
CA THR A 37 -14.46 6.13 -8.66
C THR A 37 -14.29 5.42 -7.31
N ARG A 38 -15.26 4.57 -6.94
CA ARG A 38 -15.20 3.78 -5.70
C ARG A 38 -14.61 2.41 -6.00
N ASP A 39 -13.46 2.41 -6.68
CA ASP A 39 -12.80 1.16 -7.02
C ASP A 39 -12.13 0.62 -5.76
N GLN A 40 -12.15 -0.70 -5.64
CA GLN A 40 -11.47 -1.42 -4.58
C GLN A 40 -10.63 -2.49 -5.24
N PHE A 41 -9.31 -2.35 -5.17
CA PHE A 41 -8.38 -3.32 -5.74
C PHE A 41 -7.49 -3.92 -4.67
N VAL A 42 -7.39 -5.24 -4.65
CA VAL A 42 -6.51 -5.97 -3.73
C VAL A 42 -5.48 -6.75 -4.53
N LEU A 43 -4.23 -6.28 -4.53
CA LEU A 43 -3.10 -7.04 -5.06
C LEU A 43 -2.65 -8.06 -4.01
N ARG A 44 -2.51 -9.32 -4.42
CA ARG A 44 -1.96 -10.43 -3.64
C ARG A 44 -1.08 -11.32 -4.52
N PHE A 45 -0.39 -12.26 -3.88
CA PHE A 45 0.47 -13.23 -4.55
C PHE A 45 -0.12 -14.64 -4.41
N ASP A 46 0.08 -15.46 -5.44
CA ASP A 46 -0.40 -16.85 -5.45
C ASP A 46 0.29 -17.72 -4.40
N LEU A 47 -0.30 -18.88 -4.14
CA LEU A 47 0.20 -19.79 -3.09
C LEU A 47 1.65 -20.25 -3.33
N LEU A 48 2.08 -20.33 -4.59
CA LEU A 48 3.39 -20.82 -5.00
C LEU A 48 4.40 -19.69 -5.21
N SER A 49 3.98 -18.42 -5.06
CA SER A 49 4.91 -17.30 -5.09
C SER A 49 5.87 -17.40 -3.90
N PRO A 50 7.20 -17.26 -4.13
CA PRO A 50 8.17 -17.27 -3.05
C PRO A 50 7.94 -16.09 -2.11
N GLY A 51 8.40 -16.24 -0.86
CA GLY A 51 8.40 -15.16 0.11
C GLY A 51 9.41 -14.07 -0.23
N GLY A 52 9.53 -13.07 0.65
CA GLY A 52 10.54 -12.02 0.53
C GLY A 52 10.12 -10.81 -0.33
N PHE A 53 8.96 -10.85 -0.97
CA PHE A 53 8.43 -9.67 -1.64
C PHE A 53 8.07 -8.54 -0.65
N SER A 54 8.38 -7.32 -1.07
CA SER A 54 7.90 -6.07 -0.48
C SER A 54 7.17 -5.27 -1.56
N CYS A 55 5.99 -4.75 -1.26
CA CYS A 55 5.23 -3.94 -2.21
C CYS A 55 4.80 -2.62 -1.57
N ALA A 56 4.70 -1.60 -2.41
CA ALA A 56 4.13 -0.30 -2.09
C ALA A 56 3.26 0.16 -3.26
N ALA A 57 2.33 1.06 -2.98
CA ALA A 57 1.54 1.71 -4.03
C ALA A 57 1.49 3.22 -3.82
N ASP A 58 1.70 3.95 -4.90
CA ASP A 58 1.38 5.36 -5.01
C ASP A 58 0.03 5.50 -5.72
N ALA A 59 -0.95 6.12 -5.08
CA ALA A 59 -2.30 6.24 -5.62
C ALA A 59 -2.89 7.62 -5.26
N PRO A 60 -2.63 8.64 -6.08
CA PRO A 60 -3.10 10.00 -5.83
C PRO A 60 -4.62 10.05 -5.67
N GLY A 61 -5.10 10.68 -4.59
CA GLY A 61 -6.54 10.77 -4.29
C GLY A 61 -7.20 9.48 -3.79
N SER A 62 -6.43 8.40 -3.63
CA SER A 62 -6.90 7.10 -3.14
C SER A 62 -6.29 6.79 -1.77
N GLN A 63 -6.96 5.91 -1.01
CA GLN A 63 -6.40 5.34 0.20
C GLN A 63 -5.68 4.03 -0.12
N VAL A 64 -4.42 3.92 0.31
CA VAL A 64 -3.62 2.69 0.20
C VAL A 64 -3.46 2.06 1.57
N ARG A 65 -3.66 0.74 1.66
CA ARG A 65 -3.32 -0.07 2.83
C ARG A 65 -2.38 -1.20 2.42
N SER A 66 -1.16 -1.15 2.93
CA SER A 66 -0.19 -2.23 2.80
C SER A 66 -0.29 -3.17 3.99
N GLY A 67 -0.15 -4.46 3.74
CA GLY A 67 -0.14 -5.49 4.76
C GLY A 67 0.48 -6.78 4.26
N ARG A 68 0.28 -7.84 5.03
CA ARG A 68 0.69 -9.19 4.64
C ARG A 68 -0.46 -10.17 4.83
N ASP A 69 -0.47 -11.24 4.06
CA ASP A 69 -1.38 -12.37 4.28
C ASP A 69 -0.87 -13.25 5.43
N LEU A 70 -1.62 -14.31 5.74
CA LEU A 70 -1.27 -15.27 6.81
C LEU A 70 0.04 -16.03 6.54
N LEU A 71 0.51 -16.05 5.28
CA LEU A 71 1.76 -16.67 4.87
C LEU A 71 2.90 -15.64 4.75
N GLY A 72 2.67 -14.40 5.20
CA GLY A 72 3.67 -13.32 5.20
C GLY A 72 3.90 -12.66 3.84
N ARG A 73 3.16 -13.04 2.78
CA ARG A 73 3.27 -12.41 1.46
C ARG A 73 2.64 -11.04 1.46
N PRO A 74 3.17 -10.08 0.69
CA PRO A 74 2.61 -8.75 0.67
C PRO A 74 1.21 -8.72 0.08
N MET A 75 0.39 -7.82 0.62
CA MET A 75 -0.95 -7.53 0.16
C MET A 75 -1.13 -6.02 0.13
N ILE A 76 -1.54 -5.49 -1.01
CA ILE A 76 -1.84 -4.06 -1.19
C ILE A 76 -3.32 -3.92 -1.45
N ARG A 77 -3.98 -3.02 -0.72
CA ARG A 77 -5.37 -2.63 -0.97
C ARG A 77 -5.43 -1.17 -1.36
N VAL A 78 -6.04 -0.87 -2.48
CA VAL A 78 -6.28 0.49 -2.97
C VAL A 78 -7.79 0.74 -2.96
N PHE A 79 -8.20 1.83 -2.33
CA PHE A 79 -9.59 2.28 -2.24
C PHE A 79 -9.71 3.68 -2.85
N GLY A 80 -10.50 3.84 -3.91
CA GLY A 80 -10.61 5.09 -4.67
C GLY A 80 -10.40 4.85 -6.16
N ASP A 81 -9.61 5.69 -6.83
CA ASP A 81 -9.17 5.43 -8.20
C ASP A 81 -8.03 4.40 -8.18
N ALA A 82 -8.40 3.13 -8.32
CA ALA A 82 -7.43 2.03 -8.38
C ALA A 82 -6.69 1.98 -9.72
N ARG A 83 -7.26 2.54 -10.79
CA ARG A 83 -6.66 2.54 -12.13
C ARG A 83 -5.47 3.50 -12.22
N ALA A 84 -5.54 4.62 -11.49
CA ALA A 84 -4.44 5.57 -11.37
C ALA A 84 -3.28 5.08 -10.49
N ALA A 85 -3.49 4.02 -9.70
CA ALA A 85 -2.46 3.53 -8.77
C ALA A 85 -1.25 2.93 -9.50
N VAL A 86 -0.06 3.28 -9.02
CA VAL A 86 1.21 2.70 -9.40
C VAL A 86 1.65 1.76 -8.29
N ILE A 87 1.52 0.45 -8.53
CA ILE A 87 1.91 -0.57 -7.56
C ILE A 87 3.26 -1.15 -7.97
N THR A 88 4.24 -0.99 -7.09
CA THR A 88 5.61 -1.50 -7.30
C THR A 88 5.95 -2.51 -6.23
N CYS A 89 6.60 -3.59 -6.63
CA CYS A 89 7.11 -4.62 -5.75
C CYS A 89 8.61 -4.83 -5.96
N THR A 90 9.30 -5.24 -4.92
CA THR A 90 10.69 -5.68 -4.95
C THR A 90 10.72 -7.13 -4.49
N ASP A 91 11.39 -8.00 -5.24
CA ASP A 91 11.59 -9.40 -4.83
C ASP A 91 12.73 -9.54 -3.82
N ALA A 92 13.00 -10.79 -3.39
CA ALA A 92 14.03 -11.08 -2.41
C ALA A 92 15.45 -10.80 -2.95
N GLU A 93 15.62 -10.88 -4.26
CA GLU A 93 16.87 -10.62 -4.97
C GLU A 93 17.10 -9.13 -5.26
N GLY A 94 16.09 -8.29 -5.00
CA GLY A 94 16.16 -6.85 -5.16
C GLY A 94 15.67 -6.33 -6.53
N ALA A 95 15.21 -7.21 -7.43
CA ALA A 95 14.67 -6.77 -8.72
C ALA A 95 13.31 -6.10 -8.52
N ARG A 96 13.03 -5.12 -9.38
CA ARG A 96 11.85 -4.26 -9.26
C ARG A 96 10.79 -4.68 -10.27
N TRP A 97 9.57 -4.72 -9.79
CA TRP A 97 8.41 -5.17 -10.54
C TRP A 97 7.28 -4.14 -10.45
N GLN A 98 6.51 -4.01 -11.51
CA GLN A 98 5.32 -3.17 -11.55
C GLN A 98 4.09 -4.01 -11.88
N ALA A 99 3.06 -3.91 -11.05
CA ALA A 99 1.75 -4.46 -11.38
C ALA A 99 0.96 -3.44 -12.21
N THR A 100 0.34 -3.92 -13.29
CA THR A 100 -0.47 -3.09 -14.21
C THR A 100 -1.89 -3.60 -14.36
N ALA A 101 -2.23 -4.78 -13.82
CA ALA A 101 -3.56 -5.37 -13.91
C ALA A 101 -4.67 -4.46 -13.33
N ASN A 102 -4.34 -3.64 -12.33
CA ASN A 102 -5.25 -2.66 -11.76
C ASN A 102 -5.74 -1.59 -12.77
N ARG A 103 -5.01 -1.37 -13.87
CA ARG A 103 -5.38 -0.37 -14.88
C ARG A 103 -6.54 -0.84 -15.75
N THR A 104 -6.57 -2.14 -16.06
CA THR A 104 -7.50 -2.78 -16.99
C THR A 104 -8.57 -3.62 -16.32
N ALA A 105 -8.40 -3.97 -15.05
CA ALA A 105 -9.35 -4.75 -14.27
C ALA A 105 -10.78 -4.17 -14.27
N PRO A 106 -11.82 -5.01 -14.19
CA PRO A 106 -13.19 -4.57 -13.92
C PRO A 106 -13.32 -4.10 -12.47
N TYR A 107 -14.27 -3.20 -12.20
CA TYR A 107 -14.55 -2.68 -10.86
C TYR A 107 -16.04 -2.46 -10.64
N THR A 108 -16.47 -2.58 -9.39
CA THR A 108 -17.81 -2.23 -8.91
C THR A 108 -17.72 -1.64 -7.50
N PRO A 109 -18.63 -0.74 -7.11
CA PRO A 109 -18.68 -0.24 -5.75
C PRO A 109 -19.04 -1.30 -4.69
N ALA A 110 -19.64 -2.43 -5.11
CA ALA A 110 -20.23 -3.41 -4.20
C ALA A 110 -19.20 -4.35 -3.55
N GLU A 111 -18.11 -4.68 -4.25
CA GLU A 111 -17.14 -5.67 -3.81
C GLU A 111 -15.74 -5.37 -4.39
N PRO A 112 -14.66 -5.85 -3.74
CA PRO A 112 -13.31 -5.63 -4.23
C PRO A 112 -12.95 -6.54 -5.41
N THR A 113 -12.22 -5.99 -6.37
CA THR A 113 -11.53 -6.74 -7.40
C THR A 113 -10.19 -7.24 -6.85
N TYR A 114 -9.92 -8.54 -6.99
CA TYR A 114 -8.67 -9.15 -6.56
C TYR A 114 -7.74 -9.36 -7.74
N GLY A 115 -6.50 -8.91 -7.63
CA GLY A 115 -5.42 -9.23 -8.55
C GLY A 115 -4.43 -10.17 -7.88
N THR A 116 -4.42 -11.44 -8.29
CA THR A 116 -3.49 -12.47 -7.80
C THR A 116 -2.33 -12.62 -8.77
N VAL A 117 -1.15 -12.13 -8.39
CA VAL A 117 0.09 -12.28 -9.17
C VAL A 117 0.55 -13.73 -9.10
N VAL A 118 0.77 -14.33 -10.26
CA VAL A 118 1.29 -15.70 -10.38
C VAL A 118 2.79 -15.63 -10.67
N TYR A 119 3.60 -15.45 -9.63
CA TYR A 119 5.03 -15.22 -9.80
C TYR A 119 5.77 -16.52 -10.15
N ARG A 120 6.65 -16.48 -11.15
CA ARG A 120 7.47 -17.62 -11.59
C ARG A 120 8.92 -17.15 -11.80
N PRO A 121 9.89 -17.59 -10.99
CA PRO A 121 11.29 -17.19 -11.14
C PRO A 121 11.80 -17.36 -12.59
N GLY A 122 12.59 -16.40 -13.06
CA GLY A 122 13.24 -16.44 -14.38
C GLY A 122 12.38 -15.97 -15.57
N GLN A 123 11.10 -15.66 -15.37
CA GLN A 123 10.26 -15.05 -16.42
C GLN A 123 10.37 -13.51 -16.36
N PRO A 124 10.50 -12.79 -17.49
CA PRO A 124 10.62 -11.33 -17.48
C PRO A 124 9.29 -10.60 -17.19
N ALA A 125 8.17 -11.31 -17.30
CA ALA A 125 6.84 -10.80 -17.02
C ALA A 125 5.93 -11.94 -16.58
N MET A 126 5.08 -11.68 -15.59
CA MET A 126 4.14 -12.64 -15.04
C MET A 126 2.71 -12.28 -15.40
N MET A 127 1.82 -13.23 -15.16
CA MET A 127 0.38 -13.01 -15.25
C MET A 127 -0.21 -12.58 -13.90
N THR A 128 -1.34 -11.90 -13.98
CA THR A 128 -2.23 -11.63 -12.85
C THR A 128 -3.59 -12.23 -13.15
N ILE A 129 -4.09 -13.06 -12.24
CA ILE A 129 -5.47 -13.52 -12.27
C ILE A 129 -6.31 -12.44 -11.61
N VAL A 130 -7.27 -11.89 -12.34
CA VAL A 130 -8.17 -10.84 -11.88
C VAL A 130 -9.53 -11.44 -11.60
N GLU A 131 -10.03 -11.27 -10.39
CA GLU A 131 -11.29 -11.86 -9.92
C GLU A 131 -12.23 -10.77 -9.40
N LEU A 132 -13.50 -10.81 -9.85
CA LEU A 132 -14.58 -9.94 -9.38
C LEU A 132 -15.89 -10.73 -9.35
N GLY A 133 -16.44 -10.99 -8.15
CA GLY A 133 -17.56 -11.90 -8.00
C GLY A 133 -17.25 -13.27 -8.61
N ASP A 134 -18.08 -13.70 -9.56
CA ASP A 134 -17.90 -14.97 -10.30
C ASP A 134 -17.06 -14.81 -11.59
N GLN A 135 -16.57 -13.61 -11.88
CA GLN A 135 -15.76 -13.33 -13.07
C GLN A 135 -14.28 -13.55 -12.80
N THR A 136 -13.62 -14.30 -13.68
CA THR A 136 -12.17 -14.53 -13.66
C THR A 136 -11.56 -14.17 -15.00
N GLU A 137 -10.56 -13.30 -15.00
CA GLU A 137 -9.80 -12.90 -16.17
C GLU A 137 -8.30 -13.22 -15.97
N TYR A 138 -7.68 -13.81 -16.98
CA TYR A 138 -6.25 -14.10 -16.98
C TYR A 138 -5.51 -13.02 -17.76
N GLN A 139 -4.93 -12.06 -17.06
CA GLN A 139 -4.20 -10.98 -17.70
C GLN A 139 -2.70 -11.34 -17.74
N HIS A 140 -2.16 -11.50 -18.95
CA HIS A 140 -0.76 -11.84 -19.16
C HIS A 140 0.11 -10.59 -19.23
N LYS A 141 1.37 -10.70 -18.78
CA LYS A 141 2.35 -9.61 -18.81
C LYS A 141 1.89 -8.36 -18.03
N THR A 142 1.19 -8.58 -16.93
CA THR A 142 0.66 -7.52 -16.05
C THR A 142 1.42 -7.37 -14.75
N PHE A 143 2.48 -8.16 -14.55
CA PHE A 143 3.46 -7.96 -13.52
C PHE A 143 4.84 -8.03 -14.17
N VAL A 144 5.40 -6.86 -14.48
CA VAL A 144 6.56 -6.73 -15.36
C VAL A 144 7.77 -6.24 -14.60
N ARG A 145 8.94 -6.74 -14.97
CA ARG A 145 10.21 -6.23 -14.45
C ARG A 145 10.49 -4.82 -15.02
N VAL A 146 11.01 -3.91 -14.20
CA VAL A 146 11.18 -2.47 -14.56
C VAL A 146 12.58 -1.90 -14.31
N ASP A 147 13.54 -2.74 -13.96
CA ASP A 147 14.97 -2.43 -13.86
C ASP A 147 15.77 -2.83 -15.11
#